data_AF-A0A662TEG1-F1
#
_entry.id   AF-A0A662TEG1-F1
#
_cell.length_a   1.000
_cell.length_b   1.000
_cell.length_c   1.000
_cell.angle_alpha   90.00
_cell.angle_beta   90.00
_cell.angle_gamma   90.00
#
_symmetry.space_group_name_H-M   'P 1'
#
loop_
_entity.id
_entity.type
_entity.pdbx_description
1 polymer ?
#
loop_
_entity_poly.entity_id
_entity_poly.type
_entity_poly.pdbx_seq_one_letter_code
_entity_poly.pdbx_strand_id
1 'polypeptide(L)'
;LEISKDGRKIAEYKADGLIVATQTGSTGYSLSAGGSILDPEVEAFILTPACPLTPYRPLVLPTKSRIEVRINRPERAIVVVDGNYTRTAGRGSVLSIWRSEYETRFIRFNGDFYRRLRDRALFTGGF
;
A
#
# COMPACT_ATOMS: atom_id res chain seq x y z
N LEU A 1 13.50 -4.82 -3.99
CA LEU A 1 13.04 -3.57 -3.36
C LEU A 1 13.49 -3.58 -1.92
N GLU A 2 14.35 -2.64 -1.53
CA GLU A 2 14.78 -2.50 -0.12
C GLU A 2 13.87 -1.48 0.55
N ILE A 3 13.30 -1.84 1.71
CA ILE A 3 12.36 -1.01 2.46
C ILE A 3 13.00 -0.59 3.77
N SER A 4 12.97 0.72 4.02
CA SER A 4 13.37 1.33 5.29
C SER A 4 12.21 2.10 5.91
N LYS A 5 12.18 2.13 7.24
CA LYS A 5 11.27 2.94 8.05
C LYS A 5 12.10 3.83 8.95
N ASP A 6 11.86 5.14 8.86
CA ASP A 6 12.56 6.15 9.68
C ASP A 6 14.09 5.97 9.65
N GLY A 7 14.64 5.71 8.45
CA GLY A 7 16.08 5.48 8.24
C GLY A 7 16.60 4.08 8.58
N ARG A 8 15.79 3.19 9.17
CA ARG A 8 16.18 1.81 9.49
C ARG A 8 15.66 0.83 8.43
N LYS A 9 16.56 0.02 7.85
CA LYS A 9 16.16 -1.09 6.97
C LYS A 9 15.32 -2.10 7.74
N ILE A 10 14.13 -2.42 7.21
CA ILE A 10 13.16 -3.32 7.86
C ILE A 10 12.82 -4.54 7.00
N ALA A 11 12.92 -4.44 5.67
CA ALA A 11 12.63 -5.56 4.78
C ALA A 11 13.35 -5.43 3.43
N GLU A 12 13.46 -6.55 2.74
CA GLU A 12 13.89 -6.59 1.34
C GLU A 12 13.01 -7.59 0.58
N TYR A 13 12.25 -7.09 -0.40
CA TYR A 13 11.34 -7.88 -1.20
C TYR A 13 11.92 -8.13 -2.60
N LYS A 14 11.99 -9.41 -2.97
CA LYS A 14 12.13 -9.86 -4.35
C LYS A 14 10.74 -10.09 -4.93
N ALA A 15 10.25 -9.12 -5.68
CA ALA A 15 8.89 -9.10 -6.22
C ALA A 15 8.86 -8.24 -7.49
N ASP A 16 7.84 -8.41 -8.31
CA ASP A 16 7.64 -7.59 -9.52
C ASP A 16 7.35 -6.13 -9.14
N GLY A 17 6.72 -5.91 -8.00
CA GLY A 17 6.44 -4.58 -7.48
C GLY A 17 6.12 -4.55 -5.99
N LEU A 18 5.84 -3.34 -5.50
CA LEU A 18 5.36 -3.09 -4.15
C LEU A 18 4.22 -2.07 -4.23
N ILE A 19 3.09 -2.42 -3.63
CA ILE A 19 1.97 -1.51 -3.43
C ILE A 19 2.08 -0.95 -2.02
N VAL A 20 2.07 0.38 -1.91
CA VAL A 20 1.97 1.08 -0.63
C VAL A 20 0.62 1.78 -0.62
N ALA A 21 -0.28 1.34 0.25
CA ALA A 21 -1.64 1.85 0.31
C ALA A 21 -1.95 2.46 1.67
N THR A 22 -2.78 3.51 1.68
CA THR A 22 -3.43 4.05 2.88
C THR A 22 -4.57 3.12 3.33
N GLN A 23 -5.20 3.47 4.46
CA GLN A 23 -6.46 2.86 4.90
C GLN A 23 -7.50 2.76 3.77
N THR A 24 -7.77 3.86 3.06
CA THR A 24 -8.75 3.88 1.97
C THR A 24 -8.29 3.03 0.78
N GLY A 25 -7.00 3.08 0.45
CA GLY A 25 -6.38 2.32 -0.63
C GLY A 25 -6.22 0.82 -0.35
N SER A 26 -6.36 0.37 0.90
CA SER A 26 -6.21 -1.05 1.27
C SER A 26 -7.23 -1.94 0.55
N THR A 27 -8.39 -1.38 0.21
CA THR A 27 -9.47 -2.06 -0.53
C THR A 27 -9.33 -1.96 -2.05
N GLY A 28 -8.29 -1.31 -2.54
CA GLY A 28 -7.93 -1.19 -3.96
C GLY A 28 -6.95 -2.28 -4.38
N TYR A 29 -5.91 -1.89 -5.14
CA TYR A 29 -4.91 -2.83 -5.66
C TYR A 29 -4.20 -3.64 -4.58
N SER A 30 -4.03 -3.08 -3.38
CA SER A 30 -3.43 -3.81 -2.24
C SER A 30 -4.21 -5.08 -1.92
N LEU A 31 -5.56 -5.01 -1.91
CA LEU A 31 -6.42 -6.17 -1.69
C LEU A 31 -6.24 -7.23 -2.80
N SER A 32 -6.23 -6.80 -4.07
CA SER A 32 -6.03 -7.70 -5.21
C SER A 32 -4.68 -8.42 -5.17
N ALA A 33 -3.64 -7.78 -4.62
CA ALA A 33 -2.32 -8.37 -4.45
C ALA A 33 -2.17 -9.22 -3.17
N GLY A 34 -3.26 -9.53 -2.46
CA GLY A 34 -3.25 -10.34 -1.23
C GLY A 34 -2.96 -9.53 0.05
N GLY A 35 -3.10 -8.22 0.00
CA GLY A 35 -3.13 -7.34 1.16
C GLY A 35 -4.41 -7.51 1.99
N SER A 36 -4.37 -7.03 3.23
CA SER A 36 -5.52 -7.03 4.13
C SER A 36 -6.33 -5.74 4.02
N ILE A 37 -7.59 -5.82 4.44
CA ILE A 37 -8.48 -4.66 4.56
C ILE A 37 -8.17 -3.96 5.89
N LEU A 38 -7.96 -2.64 5.83
CA LEU A 38 -7.80 -1.81 7.01
C LEU A 38 -9.14 -1.18 7.37
N ASP A 39 -9.50 -1.25 8.65
CA ASP A 39 -10.67 -0.57 9.19
C ASP A 39 -10.57 0.97 9.00
N PRO A 40 -11.68 1.70 8.75
CA PRO A 40 -11.68 3.16 8.62
C PRO A 40 -10.97 3.95 9.71
N GLU A 41 -10.93 3.44 10.95
CA GLU A 41 -10.28 4.08 12.09
C GLU A 41 -8.78 3.77 12.18
N VAL A 42 -8.27 2.81 11.39
CA VAL A 42 -6.87 2.41 11.41
C VAL A 42 -6.03 3.37 10.58
N GLU A 43 -5.24 4.20 11.27
CA GLU A 43 -4.26 5.08 10.64
C GLU A 43 -2.95 4.36 10.29
N ALA A 44 -2.98 3.52 9.26
CA ALA A 44 -1.80 2.79 8.80
C ALA A 44 -1.58 2.86 7.28
N PHE A 45 -0.32 2.70 6.90
CA PHE A 45 0.07 2.23 5.57
C PHE A 45 0.14 0.70 5.56
N ILE A 46 -0.29 0.08 4.46
CA ILE A 46 -0.04 -1.33 4.17
C ILE A 46 0.89 -1.45 2.96
N LEU A 47 1.95 -2.23 3.14
CA LEU A 47 2.95 -2.52 2.13
C LEU A 47 2.72 -3.96 1.64
N THR A 48 2.15 -4.09 0.44
CA THR A 48 1.82 -5.39 -0.17
C THR A 48 2.75 -5.65 -1.35
N PRO A 49 3.63 -6.66 -1.29
CA PRO A 49 4.46 -7.01 -2.43
C PRO A 49 3.59 -7.63 -3.55
N ALA A 50 3.79 -7.19 -4.79
CA ALA A 50 3.07 -7.70 -5.96
C ALA A 50 3.90 -8.80 -6.64
N CYS A 51 3.32 -9.98 -6.82
CA CYS A 51 3.98 -11.18 -7.38
C CYS A 51 5.36 -11.46 -6.75
N PRO A 52 5.43 -11.68 -5.43
CA PRO A 52 6.71 -11.94 -4.79
C PRO A 52 7.26 -13.33 -5.11
N LEU A 53 8.58 -13.43 -5.34
CA LEU A 53 9.28 -14.68 -5.60
C LEU A 53 9.30 -15.63 -4.39
N THR A 54 9.12 -15.08 -3.19
CA THR A 54 9.09 -15.78 -1.90
C THR A 54 7.82 -15.33 -1.18
N PRO A 55 7.18 -16.14 -0.32
CA PRO A 55 5.90 -15.78 0.31
C PRO A 55 6.03 -14.69 1.40
N TYR A 56 6.50 -13.49 1.03
CA TYR A 56 6.53 -12.31 1.87
C TYR A 56 5.10 -11.97 2.29
N ARG A 57 4.95 -11.55 3.55
CA ARG A 57 3.67 -11.08 4.08
C ARG A 57 3.55 -9.57 3.92
N PRO A 58 2.33 -9.04 3.70
CA PRO A 58 2.10 -7.60 3.78
C PRO A 58 2.54 -7.05 5.13
N LEU A 59 3.09 -5.83 5.14
CA LEU A 59 3.54 -5.17 6.35
C LEU A 59 2.68 -3.94 6.63
N VAL A 60 2.14 -3.83 7.84
CA VAL A 60 1.35 -2.68 8.28
C VAL A 60 2.21 -1.76 9.13
N LEU A 61 2.30 -0.48 8.74
CA LEU A 61 3.13 0.53 9.37
C LEU A 61 2.28 1.76 9.77
N PRO A 62 2.56 2.44 10.90
CA PRO A 62 1.85 3.65 11.27
C PRO A 62 1.97 4.76 10.21
N THR A 63 0.91 5.53 9.95
CA THR A 63 0.94 6.65 8.98
C THR A 63 1.94 7.75 9.33
N LYS A 64 2.30 7.90 10.61
CA LYS A 64 3.35 8.82 11.07
C LYS A 64 4.77 8.43 10.63
N SER A 65 4.95 7.24 10.07
CA SER A 65 6.26 6.72 9.68
C SER A 65 6.67 7.30 8.33
N ARG A 66 7.97 7.55 8.15
CA ARG A 66 8.55 7.79 6.83
C ARG A 66 9.03 6.47 6.25
N ILE A 67 8.46 6.09 5.12
CA ILE A 67 8.79 4.86 4.40
C ILE A 67 9.72 5.23 3.23
N GLU A 68 10.79 4.47 3.07
CA GLU A 68 11.71 4.63 1.95
C GLU A 68 11.83 3.32 1.19
N VAL A 69 11.62 3.38 -0.12
CA VAL A 69 11.74 2.22 -1.01
C VAL A 69 12.88 2.49 -1.99
N ARG A 70 13.97 1.76 -1.83
CA ARG A 70 15.13 1.82 -2.72
C ARG A 70 14.99 0.78 -3.83
N ILE A 71 15.15 1.24 -5.07
CA ILE A 71 15.09 0.41 -6.28
C ILE A 71 16.50 -0.10 -6.58
N ASN A 72 16.82 -1.29 -6.07
CA ASN A 72 18.12 -1.93 -6.33
C ASN A 72 18.18 -2.60 -7.72
N ARG A 73 17.04 -3.13 -8.19
CA ARG A 73 16.77 -3.76 -9.50
C ARG A 73 15.26 -3.70 -9.77
N PRO A 74 14.78 -3.68 -11.03
CA PRO A 74 15.50 -3.59 -12.32
C PRO A 74 16.03 -2.17 -12.64
N GLU A 75 16.58 -1.93 -13.84
CA GLU A 75 17.12 -0.62 -14.26
C GLU A 75 16.10 0.52 -14.27
N ARG A 76 14.83 0.19 -14.54
CA ARG A 76 13.71 1.14 -14.52
C ARG A 76 12.51 0.52 -13.83
N ALA A 77 11.88 1.28 -12.96
CA ALA A 77 10.59 0.98 -12.35
C ALA A 77 9.58 2.06 -12.73
N ILE A 78 8.30 1.69 -12.78
CA ILE A 78 7.21 2.62 -12.97
C ILE A 78 6.53 2.82 -11.62
N VAL A 79 6.38 4.08 -11.22
CA VAL A 79 5.66 4.50 -10.03
C VAL A 79 4.31 5.03 -10.48
N VAL A 80 3.24 4.46 -9.95
CA VAL A 80 1.86 4.87 -10.23
C VAL A 80 1.22 5.30 -8.93
N VAL A 81 0.63 6.51 -8.91
CA VAL A 81 -0.10 7.07 -7.76
C VAL A 81 -1.58 7.14 -8.13
N ASP A 82 -2.41 6.48 -7.32
CA ASP A 82 -3.87 6.37 -7.46
C ASP A 82 -4.37 6.05 -8.88
N GLY A 83 -3.57 5.32 -9.66
CA GLY A 83 -3.87 4.92 -11.04
C GLY A 83 -3.81 6.04 -12.09
N ASN A 84 -3.56 7.29 -11.69
CA ASN A 84 -3.67 8.46 -12.58
C ASN A 84 -2.34 9.16 -12.85
N TYR A 85 -1.43 9.16 -11.87
CA TYR A 85 -0.13 9.80 -12.03
C TYR A 85 0.97 8.76 -12.16
N THR A 86 1.75 8.85 -13.24
CA THR A 86 2.78 7.87 -13.55
C THR A 86 4.13 8.54 -13.72
N ARG A 87 5.17 7.98 -13.09
CA ARG A 87 6.56 8.44 -13.23
C ARG A 87 7.51 7.27 -13.32
N THR A 88 8.56 7.41 -14.14
CA THR A 88 9.65 6.44 -14.20
C THR A 88 10.71 6.75 -13.15
N ALA A 89 11.17 5.73 -12.44
CA ALA A 89 12.28 5.79 -11.50
C ALA A 89 13.40 4.85 -11.96
N GLY A 90 14.64 5.35 -11.99
CA GLY A 90 15.81 4.56 -12.34
C GLY A 90 16.33 3.72 -11.17
N ARG A 91 17.18 2.74 -11.45
CA ARG A 91 17.96 2.03 -10.44
C ARG A 91 18.74 2.99 -9.54
N GLY A 92 18.82 2.67 -8.26
CA GLY A 92 19.43 3.50 -7.22
C GLY A 92 18.51 4.59 -6.67
N SER A 93 17.38 4.89 -7.33
CA SER A 93 16.39 5.84 -6.81
C SER A 93 15.81 5.37 -5.48
N VAL A 94 15.52 6.35 -4.62
CA VAL A 94 14.83 6.13 -3.34
C VAL A 94 13.50 6.88 -3.39
N LEU A 95 12.41 6.14 -3.31
CA LEU A 95 11.06 6.71 -3.18
C LEU A 95 10.78 6.92 -1.70
N SER A 96 10.61 8.18 -1.29
CA SER A 96 10.15 8.53 0.06
C SER A 96 8.63 8.68 0.06
N ILE A 97 7.96 8.03 1.01
CA ILE A 97 6.51 8.04 1.19
C ILE A 97 6.21 8.40 2.65
N TRP A 98 5.32 9.35 2.86
CA TRP A 98 4.89 9.82 4.18
C TRP A 98 3.47 10.36 4.11
N ARG A 99 2.81 10.53 5.27
CA ARG A 99 1.49 11.16 5.35
C ARG A 99 1.59 12.63 4.93
N SER A 100 0.76 13.03 3.97
CA SER A 100 0.62 14.43 3.54
C SER A 100 0.10 15.29 4.69
N GLU A 101 0.53 16.56 4.75
CA GLU A 101 -0.05 17.57 5.64
C GLU A 101 -1.45 18.01 5.19
N TYR A 102 -1.81 17.72 3.94
CA TYR A 102 -3.11 17.99 3.35
C TYR A 102 -3.95 16.71 3.32
N GLU A 103 -5.17 16.80 3.88
CA GLU A 103 -6.12 15.68 3.95
C GLU A 103 -7.32 15.89 3.02
N THR A 104 -7.71 14.80 2.33
CA THR A 104 -8.91 14.78 1.50
C THR A 104 -10.14 14.49 2.35
N ARG A 105 -11.17 15.33 2.23
CA ARG A 105 -12.47 15.13 2.89
C ARG A 105 -13.46 14.46 1.94
N PHE A 106 -14.10 13.39 2.40
CA PHE A 106 -15.11 12.67 1.64
C PHE A 106 -16.49 12.86 2.27
N ILE A 107 -17.48 13.25 1.46
CA ILE A 107 -18.89 13.26 1.88
C ILE A 107 -19.46 11.86 1.64
N ARG A 108 -20.09 11.28 2.66
CA ARG A 108 -20.74 9.96 2.57
C ARG A 108 -22.18 10.06 3.07
N PHE A 109 -23.15 9.80 2.20
CA PHE A 109 -24.57 9.80 2.56
C PHE A 109 -25.02 8.51 3.28
N ASN A 110 -24.39 7.37 2.95
CA ASN A 110 -24.61 6.06 3.58
C ASN A 110 -23.28 5.50 4.09
N GLY A 111 -22.88 5.89 5.30
CA GLY A 111 -21.53 5.72 5.87
C GLY A 111 -21.12 4.29 6.25
N ASP A 112 -21.97 3.29 6.07
CA ASP A 112 -21.68 1.92 6.50
C ASP A 112 -20.57 1.29 5.62
N PHE A 113 -19.35 1.29 6.15
CA PHE A 113 -18.18 0.67 5.53
C PHE A 113 -18.34 -0.84 5.41
N TYR A 114 -18.81 -1.50 6.47
CA TYR A 114 -18.90 -2.95 6.54
C TYR A 114 -20.02 -3.50 5.66
N ARG A 115 -21.13 -2.79 5.50
CA ARG A 115 -22.14 -3.12 4.49
C ARG A 115 -21.54 -3.13 3.09
N ARG A 116 -20.86 -2.06 2.69
CA ARG A 116 -20.18 -2.00 1.38
C ARG A 116 -19.13 -3.10 1.22
N LEU A 117 -18.48 -3.49 2.31
CA LEU A 117 -17.51 -4.58 2.32
C LEU A 117 -18.17 -5.95 2.09
N ARG A 118 -19.30 -6.21 2.75
CA ARG A 118 -20.12 -7.42 2.55
C ARG A 118 -20.70 -7.49 1.15
N ASP A 119 -21.18 -6.37 0.61
CA ASP A 119 -21.73 -6.28 -0.76
C ASP A 119 -20.69 -6.65 -1.84
N ARG A 120 -19.39 -6.52 -1.52
CA ARG A 120 -18.28 -6.92 -2.40
C ARG A 120 -17.94 -8.41 -2.32
N ALA A 121 -18.68 -9.21 -1.55
CA ALA A 121 -18.50 -10.65 -1.38
C ALA A 121 -17.08 -11.09 -0.97
N LEU A 122 -16.34 -10.21 -0.30
CA LEU A 122 -14.96 -10.48 0.16
C LEU A 122 -14.91 -11.46 1.34
N PHE A 123 -16.05 -11.62 2.03
CA PHE A 123 -16.24 -12.59 3.10
C PHE A 123 -17.46 -13.44 2.74
N THR A 124 -17.21 -14.62 2.17
CA THR A 124 -18.24 -15.64 1.95
C THR A 124 -18.43 -16.44 3.23
N GLY A 125 -19.45 -16.07 4.00
CA GLY A 125 -19.90 -16.75 5.21
C GLY A 125 -21.03 -15.93 5.81
N GLY A 126 -22.23 -16.48 5.84
CA GLY A 126 -23.44 -15.77 6.28
C GLY A 126 -23.29 -15.16 7.67
N PHE A 127 -23.81 -13.94 7.82
CA PHE A 127 -24.27 -13.44 9.11
C PHE A 127 -25.78 -13.65 9.17
#